data_AF-B7JX14-F1
#
_entry.id   AF-B7JX14-F1
#
_cell.length_a   1.000
_cell.length_b   1.000
_cell.length_c   1.000
_cell.angle_alpha   90.00
_cell.angle_beta   90.00
_cell.angle_gamma   90.00
#
_symmetry.space_group_name_H-M   'P 1'
#
loop_
_entity.id
_entity.type
_entity.pdbx_description
1 polymer ?
#
loop_
_entity_poly.entity_id
_entity_poly.type
_entity_poly.pdbx_seq_one_letter_code
_entity_poly.pdbx_strand_id
1 'polypeptide(L)'
;MNNYFAGEIVLVEFFFTETTEKKRRPGLVLLDTGDEDIIVARITSKPHYTDFDIYINEWQKAGLLRPSTVRLHKINTLAKSLINRRLGQLESSDLQNIKIKIQEIWFSVGF
;
A
#
# COMPACT_ATOMS: atom_id res chain seq x y z
N MET A 1 -13.56 10.40 12.97
CA MET A 1 -12.97 9.38 12.07
C MET A 1 -11.62 9.92 11.61
N ASN A 2 -10.57 9.09 11.59
CA ASN A 2 -9.28 9.50 11.03
C ASN A 2 -9.37 9.44 9.51
N ASN A 3 -9.12 10.56 8.83
CA ASN A 3 -9.06 10.63 7.37
C ASN A 3 -7.68 10.20 6.89
N TYR A 4 -7.62 9.31 5.92
CA TYR A 4 -6.37 8.88 5.28
C TYR A 4 -6.25 9.47 3.88
N PHE A 5 -5.02 9.70 3.44
CA PHE A 5 -4.72 10.31 2.15
C PHE A 5 -3.93 9.36 1.27
N ALA A 6 -4.21 9.40 -0.04
CA ALA A 6 -3.45 8.63 -1.02
C ALA A 6 -1.95 8.97 -0.91
N GLY A 7 -1.10 7.94 -0.88
CA GLY A 7 0.34 8.09 -0.68
C GLY A 7 0.81 7.91 0.76
N GLU A 8 -0.09 7.93 1.75
CA GLU A 8 0.28 7.62 3.14
C GLU A 8 0.65 6.14 3.29
N ILE A 9 1.63 5.88 4.15
CA ILE A 9 2.00 4.53 4.56
C ILE A 9 1.46 4.27 5.96
N VAL A 10 0.68 3.20 6.09
CA VAL A 10 0.08 2.76 7.35
C VAL A 10 0.58 1.37 7.73
N LEU A 11 0.75 1.12 9.02
CA LEU A 11 1.00 -0.23 9.54
C LEU A 11 -0.35 -0.91 9.83
N VAL A 12 -0.64 -2.01 9.15
CA VAL A 12 -1.94 -2.69 9.22
C VAL A 12 -1.77 -4.16 9.60
N GLU A 13 -2.72 -4.68 10.35
CA GLU A 13 -2.84 -6.12 10.62
C GLU A 13 -3.49 -6.83 9.43
N PHE A 14 -2.69 -7.51 8.61
CA PHE A 14 -3.21 -8.35 7.53
C PHE A 14 -3.56 -9.74 8.06
N PHE A 15 -4.78 -10.18 7.77
CA PHE A 15 -5.21 -11.58 7.92
C PHE A 15 -4.84 -12.34 6.65
N PHE A 16 -4.10 -13.43 6.78
CA PHE A 16 -3.74 -14.28 5.66
C PHE A 16 -4.69 -15.48 5.62
N THR A 17 -5.18 -15.83 4.44
CA THR A 17 -6.17 -16.91 4.25
C THR A 17 -5.66 -18.30 4.65
N GLU A 18 -4.34 -18.47 4.71
CA GLU A 18 -3.71 -19.78 4.96
C GLU A 18 -3.30 -19.99 6.42
N THR A 19 -3.27 -18.94 7.26
CA THR A 19 -2.86 -19.07 8.66
C THR A 19 -3.66 -18.16 9.57
N THR A 20 -3.85 -18.57 10.83
CA THR A 20 -4.40 -17.72 11.90
C THR A 20 -3.41 -16.64 12.38
N GLU A 21 -2.20 -16.58 11.79
CA GLU A 21 -1.18 -15.61 12.16
C GLU A 21 -1.50 -14.22 11.60
N LYS A 22 -1.71 -13.26 12.50
CA LYS A 22 -1.72 -11.84 12.15
C LYS A 22 -0.30 -11.36 11.85
N LYS A 23 -0.08 -10.78 10.67
CA LYS A 23 1.20 -10.13 10.36
C LYS A 23 0.98 -8.65 10.14
N ARG A 24 1.67 -7.85 10.96
CA ARG A 24 1.74 -6.40 10.80
C ARG A 24 2.64 -6.08 9.62
N ARG A 25 2.08 -5.44 8.60
CA ARG A 25 2.84 -5.03 7.41
C ARG A 25 2.47 -3.61 7.02
N PRO A 26 3.41 -2.86 6.44
CA PRO A 26 3.07 -1.59 5.83
C PRO A 26 2.09 -1.81 4.66
N GLY A 27 1.16 -0.87 4.50
CA GLY A 27 0.25 -0.75 3.37
C GLY A 27 0.29 0.68 2.87
N LEU A 28 0.27 0.84 1.56
CA LEU A 28 0.12 2.13 0.90
C LEU A 28 -1.37 2.46 0.78
N VAL A 29 -1.81 3.58 1.36
CA VAL A 29 -3.18 4.09 1.16
C VAL A 29 -3.32 4.55 -0.29
N LEU A 30 -4.33 4.00 -0.97
CA LEU A 30 -4.72 4.40 -2.32
C LEU A 30 -5.97 5.28 -2.30
N LEU A 31 -6.93 4.95 -1.43
CA LEU A 31 -8.19 5.66 -1.31
C LEU A 31 -8.74 5.53 0.12
N ASP A 32 -9.20 6.64 0.69
CA ASP A 32 -10.14 6.61 1.80
C ASP A 32 -11.56 6.60 1.22
N THR A 33 -12.37 5.60 1.56
CA THR A 33 -13.70 5.41 0.97
C THR A 33 -14.75 6.34 1.56
N GLY A 34 -14.40 7.13 2.58
CA GLY A 34 -15.31 8.08 3.25
C GLY A 34 -16.18 7.43 4.33
N ASP A 35 -16.11 6.12 4.49
CA ASP A 35 -16.76 5.34 5.55
C ASP A 35 -15.70 4.76 6.51
N GLU A 36 -15.96 3.58 7.09
CA GLU A 36 -15.05 2.91 8.03
C GLU A 36 -13.92 2.13 7.36
N ASP A 37 -13.85 2.12 6.02
CA ASP A 37 -12.86 1.38 5.25
C ASP A 37 -11.83 2.29 4.56
N ILE A 38 -10.73 1.67 4.11
CA ILE A 38 -9.76 2.25 3.18
C ILE A 38 -9.32 1.20 2.16
N ILE A 39 -8.90 1.63 0.98
CA ILE A 39 -8.25 0.78 -0.02
C ILE A 39 -6.73 0.96 0.10
N VAL A 40 -6.02 -0.15 0.29
CA VAL A 40 -4.56 -0.17 0.39
C VAL A 40 -3.91 -1.14 -0.59
N ALA A 41 -2.72 -0.81 -1.08
CA ALA A 41 -1.81 -1.76 -1.71
C ALA A 41 -0.80 -2.29 -0.69
N ARG A 42 -0.51 -3.60 -0.75
CA ARG A 42 0.47 -4.23 0.15
C ARG A 42 1.88 -3.74 -0.13
N ILE A 43 2.64 -3.47 0.94
CA ILE A 43 4.10 -3.24 0.86
C ILE A 43 4.83 -4.47 1.41
N THR A 44 5.93 -4.84 0.77
CA THR A 44 6.81 -5.93 1.21
C THR A 44 8.27 -5.57 1.01
N SER A 45 9.12 -6.10 1.87
CA SER A 45 10.58 -6.05 1.72
C SER A 45 11.15 -7.32 1.11
N LYS A 46 10.30 -8.32 0.84
CA LYS A 46 10.74 -9.54 0.16
C LYS A 46 10.89 -9.23 -1.33
N PRO A 47 12.00 -9.64 -1.97
CA PRO A 47 12.20 -9.40 -3.39
C PRO A 47 11.12 -10.12 -4.20
N HIS A 48 10.43 -9.36 -5.04
CA HIS A 48 9.48 -9.82 -6.04
C HIS A 48 9.66 -8.97 -7.29
N TYR A 49 9.51 -9.58 -8.46
CA TYR A 49 9.83 -8.97 -9.75
C TYR A 49 8.71 -9.24 -10.75
N THR A 50 7.50 -8.78 -10.44
CA THR A 50 6.40 -8.74 -11.42
C THR A 50 6.23 -7.33 -11.94
N ASP A 51 5.56 -7.17 -13.08
CA ASP A 51 5.28 -5.85 -13.64
C ASP A 51 4.42 -4.98 -12.71
N PHE A 52 3.77 -5.56 -11.70
CA PHE A 52 2.94 -4.84 -10.73
C PHE A 52 3.69 -4.45 -9.44
N ASP A 53 4.97 -4.81 -9.33
CA ASP A 53 5.81 -4.56 -8.16
C ASP A 53 6.66 -3.29 -8.39
N ILE A 54 6.34 -2.20 -7.70
CA ILE A 54 7.02 -0.89 -7.82
C ILE A 54 7.94 -0.65 -6.63
N TYR A 55 9.23 -0.43 -6.89
CA TYR A 55 10.20 -0.08 -5.86
C TYR A 55 9.94 1.29 -5.26
N ILE A 56 10.10 1.40 -3.94
CA ILE A 56 10.08 2.66 -3.22
C ILE A 56 11.51 3.14 -3.08
N ASN A 57 11.89 4.16 -3.84
CA ASN A 57 13.26 4.68 -3.84
C ASN A 57 13.57 5.39 -2.52
N GLU A 58 12.66 6.23 -2.05
CA GLU A 58 12.82 7.06 -0.85
C GLU A 58 12.19 6.40 0.38
N TRP A 59 12.42 5.09 0.53
CA TRP A 59 11.75 4.27 1.57
C TRP A 59 12.05 4.75 2.99
N GLN A 60 13.26 5.28 3.26
CA GLN A 60 13.58 5.85 4.57
C GLN A 60 12.70 7.05 4.90
N LYS A 61 12.52 7.96 3.94
CA LYS A 61 11.67 9.16 4.11
C LYS A 61 10.21 8.78 4.28
N ALA A 62 9.79 7.69 3.63
CA ALA A 62 8.46 7.13 3.79
C ALA A 62 8.24 6.37 5.12
N GLY A 63 9.24 6.32 6.01
CA GLY A 63 9.13 5.72 7.35
C GLY A 63 9.24 4.18 7.35
N LEU A 64 9.76 3.58 6.28
CA LEU A 64 9.98 2.15 6.19
C LEU A 64 11.35 1.80 6.80
N LEU A 65 11.47 0.59 7.36
CA LEU A 65 12.70 0.15 8.04
C LEU A 65 13.76 -0.43 7.09
N ARG A 66 13.37 -0.73 5.84
CA ARG A 66 14.23 -1.39 4.86
C ARG A 66 13.71 -1.15 3.44
N PRO A 67 14.55 -1.34 2.41
CA PRO A 67 14.11 -1.28 1.01
C PRO A 67 12.87 -2.14 0.80
N SER A 68 11.88 -1.56 0.12
CA SER A 68 10.54 -2.14 0.03
C SER A 68 9.90 -1.84 -1.33
N THR A 69 8.88 -2.61 -1.63
CA THR A 69 8.18 -2.62 -2.91
C THR A 69 6.67 -2.58 -2.66
N VAL A 70 5.97 -1.70 -3.37
CA VAL A 70 4.50 -1.67 -3.42
C VAL A 70 4.03 -2.71 -4.43
N ARG A 71 3.08 -3.56 -4.04
CA ARG A 71 2.52 -4.61 -4.91
C ARG A 71 1.12 -4.21 -5.39
N LEU A 72 1.02 -3.65 -6.58
CA LEU A 72 -0.23 -3.06 -7.10
C LEU A 72 -1.28 -4.10 -7.53
N HIS A 73 -0.89 -5.36 -7.70
CA HIS A 73 -1.82 -6.50 -7.87
C HIS A 73 -2.27 -7.14 -6.54
N LYS A 74 -1.87 -6.56 -5.39
CA LYS A 74 -2.25 -7.03 -4.05
C LYS A 74 -2.91 -5.90 -3.29
N ILE A 75 -4.05 -5.46 -3.80
CA ILE A 75 -4.91 -4.43 -3.23
C ILE A 75 -5.95 -5.08 -2.30
N ASN A 76 -6.23 -4.43 -1.18
CA ASN A 76 -7.21 -4.86 -0.19
C ASN A 76 -8.04 -3.66 0.29
N THR A 77 -9.34 -3.87 0.44
CA THR A 77 -10.20 -2.98 1.26
C THR A 77 -10.11 -3.47 2.71
N LEU A 78 -9.81 -2.56 3.64
CA LEU A 78 -9.58 -2.87 5.05
C LEU A 78 -10.29 -1.85 5.94
N ALA A 79 -10.88 -2.34 7.03
CA ALA A 79 -11.43 -1.47 8.06
C ALA A 79 -10.33 -0.62 8.71
N LYS A 80 -10.62 0.66 8.94
CA LYS A 80 -9.75 1.63 9.62
C LYS A 80 -9.32 1.15 11.00
N SER A 81 -10.13 0.32 11.65
CA SER A 81 -9.82 -0.32 12.93
C SER A 81 -8.64 -1.30 12.89
N LEU A 82 -8.26 -1.80 11.71
CA LEU A 82 -7.09 -2.68 11.53
C LEU A 82 -5.77 -1.88 11.44
N ILE A 83 -5.86 -0.57 11.29
CA ILE A 83 -4.69 0.32 11.18
C ILE A 83 -4.13 0.56 12.57
N ASN A 84 -2.90 0.10 12.79
CA ASN A 84 -2.21 0.29 14.07
C ASN A 84 -1.67 1.72 14.20
N ARG A 85 -1.03 2.25 13.15
CA ARG A 85 -0.47 3.62 13.12
C ARG A 85 -0.08 4.05 11.71
N ARG A 86 0.11 5.35 11.51
CA ARG A 86 0.81 5.92 10.34
C ARG A 86 2.31 5.75 10.50
N LEU A 87 3.00 5.45 9.40
CA LEU A 87 4.46 5.34 9.33
C LEU A 87 5.09 6.56 8.66
N GLY A 88 4.46 7.08 7.62
CA GLY A 88 4.97 8.19 6.83
C GLY A 88 4.16 8.37 5.56
N GLN A 89 4.76 9.01 4.55
CA GLN A 89 4.17 9.23 3.25
C GLN A 89 5.23 9.02 2.17
N LEU A 90 4.81 8.54 1.00
CA LEU A 90 5.71 8.48 -0.15
C LEU A 90 6.16 9.87 -0.60
N GLU A 91 7.40 9.94 -1.03
CA GLU A 91 7.90 11.10 -1.78
C GLU A 91 7.17 11.23 -3.13
N SER A 92 7.17 12.44 -3.68
CA SER A 92 6.45 12.77 -4.91
C SER A 92 6.87 11.92 -6.10
N SER A 93 8.16 11.60 -6.22
CA SER A 93 8.71 10.74 -7.27
C SER A 93 8.15 9.31 -7.21
N ASP A 94 8.16 8.69 -6.03
CA ASP A 94 7.62 7.34 -5.83
C ASP A 94 6.09 7.33 -6.04
N LEU A 95 5.39 8.34 -5.51
CA LEU A 95 3.95 8.46 -5.70
C LEU A 95 3.57 8.63 -7.18
N GLN A 96 4.35 9.38 -7.95
CA GLN A 96 4.13 9.54 -9.39
C GLN A 96 4.30 8.22 -10.14
N ASN A 97 5.36 7.47 -9.86
CA ASN A 97 5.58 6.15 -10.47
C ASN A 97 4.42 5.19 -10.20
N ILE A 98 3.92 5.18 -8.95
CA ILE A 98 2.77 4.37 -8.57
C ILE A 98 1.50 4.81 -9.28
N LYS A 99 1.23 6.12 -9.39
CA LYS A 99 0.06 6.64 -10.11
C LYS A 99 0.07 6.23 -11.57
N ILE A 100 1.20 6.39 -12.26
CA ILE A 100 1.38 5.97 -13.65
C ILE A 100 1.08 4.48 -13.77
N LYS A 101 1.64 3.65 -12.88
CA LYS A 101 1.42 2.20 -12.97
C LYS A 101 -0.02 1.79 -12.68
N ILE A 102 -0.71 2.43 -11.73
CA ILE A 102 -2.12 2.19 -11.47
C ILE A 102 -2.97 2.54 -12.69
N GLN A 103 -2.67 3.65 -13.37
CA GLN A 103 -3.35 4.04 -14.60
C GLN A 103 -3.15 3.01 -15.71
N GLU A 104 -1.91 2.55 -15.94
CA GLU A 104 -1.61 1.48 -16.89
C GLU A 104 -2.42 0.20 -16.60
N ILE A 105 -2.46 -0.23 -15.33
CA ILE A 105 -3.24 -1.40 -14.91
C ILE A 105 -4.72 -1.17 -15.21
N TRP A 106 -5.28 -0.02 -14.84
CA TRP A 106 -6.71 0.24 -15.01
C TRP A 106 -7.11 0.34 -16.49
N PHE A 107 -6.29 0.98 -17.33
CA PHE A 107 -6.52 1.01 -18.77
C PHE A 107 -6.42 -0.37 -19.44
N SER A 108 -5.72 -1.33 -18.83
CA SER A 108 -5.66 -2.71 -19.34
C SER A 108 -6.94 -3.53 -19.09
N VAL A 109 -7.82 -3.09 -18.17
CA VAL A 109 -9.09 -3.78 -17.83
C VAL A 109 -10.21 -3.44 -18.84
N GLY A 110 -9.89 -3.38 -20.13
CA GLY A 110 -10.78 -2.86 -21.18
C GLY A 110 -12.23 -3.37 -21.11
N PHE A 111 -13.17 -2.43 -21.20
CA PHE A 111 -14.54 -2.64 -21.67
C PHE A 111 -14.66 -2.05 -23.06
#